data_AF-A0A9N7QKK9-F1
#
_entry.id   AF-A0A9N7QKK9-F1
#
_cell.length_a   1.000
_cell.length_b   1.000
_cell.length_c   1.000
_cell.angle_alpha   90.00
_cell.angle_beta   90.00
_cell.angle_gamma   90.00
#
_symmetry.space_group_name_H-M   'P 1'
#
loop_
_entity.id
_entity.type
_entity.pdbx_description
1 polymer ?
#
loop_
_entity_poly.entity_id
_entity_poly.type
_entity_poly.pdbx_seq_one_letter_code
_entity_poly.pdbx_strand_id
1 'polypeptide(L)'
;MSFVITAPEALTAAATDLASLGSTIGAANAAAVAPTTAVLAAGADEVSAAVAALFDAQGQAYQLLSARAAAFHEQFLQALSGGGASYAAAEAAAVSPLLDAINAPVLAATGRPLIGNGANGAPGTGADGGAAGWLIGNGGAGGAGGLFGAGGDGGVGGFGTFAGNGGDGGTGLFAAGGDGGAGGSGLTQGGDGGIGGAALGLFGAGGAGGTGGEGGLFGGAGGMGGSAGMLFGNGGDGGAGGNNNSGFGTGGSGGKGGDAVLIGNGGNGGNAGSGGVGPGIAGAAGIGGLLIGEDGMEGLTP
;
A
#
# COMPACT_ATOMS: atom_id res chain seq x y z
N MET A 1 6.76 -34.14 19.85
CA MET A 1 6.13 -33.62 18.62
C MET A 1 7.18 -32.78 17.90
N SER A 2 7.39 -33.02 16.61
CA SER A 2 8.28 -32.18 15.78
C SER A 2 7.51 -30.91 15.41
N PHE A 3 8.02 -29.74 15.80
CA PHE A 3 7.47 -28.47 15.34
C PHE A 3 8.15 -28.10 14.03
N VAL A 4 7.37 -27.97 12.96
CA VAL A 4 7.85 -27.39 11.70
C VAL A 4 7.77 -25.87 11.87
N ILE A 5 8.92 -25.21 11.88
CA ILE A 5 9.01 -23.75 11.87
C ILE A 5 9.20 -23.34 10.40
N THR A 6 8.23 -22.62 9.85
CA THR A 6 8.31 -22.01 8.52
C THR A 6 8.58 -20.51 8.66
N ALA A 7 9.27 -19.91 7.69
CA ALA A 7 9.42 -18.46 7.59
C ALA A 7 8.70 -18.00 6.31
N PRO A 8 7.40 -17.61 6.39
CA PRO A 8 6.60 -17.23 5.22
C PRO A 8 7.24 -16.12 4.39
N GLU A 9 7.90 -15.16 5.03
CA GLU A 9 8.58 -14.04 4.38
C GLU A 9 9.75 -14.53 3.53
N ALA A 10 10.50 -15.53 4.02
CA ALA A 10 11.61 -16.13 3.27
C ALA A 10 11.11 -16.92 2.05
N LEU A 11 9.95 -17.57 2.14
CA LEU A 11 9.33 -18.26 0.99
C LEU A 11 8.87 -17.25 -0.08
N THR A 12 8.37 -16.10 0.34
CA THR A 12 7.91 -15.04 -0.57
C THR A 12 9.09 -14.37 -1.28
N ALA A 13 10.18 -14.10 -0.55
CA ALA A 13 11.43 -13.61 -1.12
C ALA A 13 12.02 -14.61 -2.13
N ALA A 14 12.10 -15.90 -1.75
CA ALA A 14 12.58 -16.95 -2.63
C ALA A 14 11.74 -17.09 -3.91
N ALA A 15 10.41 -16.99 -3.82
CA ALA A 15 9.53 -17.00 -4.99
C ALA A 15 9.82 -15.83 -5.95
N THR A 16 10.13 -14.65 -5.41
CA THR A 16 10.50 -13.47 -6.19
C THR A 16 11.83 -13.67 -6.92
N ASP A 17 12.85 -14.16 -6.21
CA ASP A 17 14.17 -14.45 -6.79
C ASP A 17 14.08 -15.52 -7.89
N LEU A 18 13.29 -16.57 -7.65
CA LEU A 18 13.05 -17.63 -8.62
C LEU A 18 12.32 -17.12 -9.87
N ALA A 19 11.33 -16.23 -9.72
CA ALA A 19 10.67 -15.60 -10.86
C ALA A 19 11.65 -14.76 -11.71
N SER A 20 12.56 -14.04 -11.07
CA SER A 20 13.63 -13.28 -11.75
C SER A 20 14.58 -14.20 -12.53
N LEU A 21 14.99 -15.33 -11.92
CA LEU A 21 15.77 -16.37 -12.59
C LEU A 21 15.01 -16.99 -13.77
N GLY A 22 13.73 -17.30 -13.61
CA GLY A 22 12.87 -17.82 -14.66
C GLY A 22 12.78 -16.88 -15.86
N SER A 23 12.61 -15.59 -15.61
CA SER A 23 12.64 -14.53 -16.65
C SER A 23 13.99 -14.48 -17.37
N THR A 24 15.10 -14.51 -16.62
CA THR A 24 16.45 -14.48 -17.19
C THR A 24 16.72 -15.68 -18.10
N ILE A 25 16.34 -16.89 -17.66
CA ILE A 25 16.48 -18.12 -18.44
C ILE A 25 15.56 -18.09 -19.66
N GLY A 26 14.32 -17.60 -19.51
CA GLY A 26 13.38 -17.44 -20.61
C GLY A 26 13.93 -16.52 -21.71
N ALA A 27 14.52 -15.38 -21.33
CA ALA A 27 15.17 -14.45 -22.26
C ALA A 27 16.37 -15.10 -22.97
N ALA A 28 17.21 -15.85 -22.24
CA ALA A 28 18.34 -16.56 -22.82
C ALA A 28 17.90 -17.64 -23.82
N ASN A 29 16.87 -18.42 -23.49
CA ASN A 29 16.32 -19.45 -24.39
C ASN A 29 15.72 -18.84 -25.65
N ALA A 30 15.02 -17.70 -25.52
CA ALA A 30 14.48 -16.97 -26.66
C ALA A 30 15.60 -16.41 -27.57
N ALA A 31 16.66 -15.84 -26.99
CA ALA A 31 17.80 -15.35 -27.75
C ALA A 31 18.56 -16.47 -28.48
N ALA A 32 18.56 -17.68 -27.92
CA ALA A 32 19.23 -18.85 -28.49
C ALA A 32 18.46 -19.52 -29.65
N VAL A 33 17.19 -19.17 -29.90
CA VAL A 33 16.36 -19.79 -30.97
C VAL A 33 17.05 -19.68 -32.33
N ALA A 34 17.22 -18.46 -32.83
CA ALA A 34 17.77 -18.23 -34.17
C ALA A 34 19.16 -18.86 -34.41
N PRO A 35 20.17 -18.70 -33.52
CA PRO A 35 21.49 -19.30 -33.75
C PRO A 35 21.53 -20.83 -33.65
N THR A 36 20.50 -21.49 -33.11
CA THR A 36 20.46 -22.96 -32.94
C THR A 36 19.49 -23.68 -33.87
N THR A 37 18.58 -22.97 -34.53
CA THR A 37 17.58 -23.56 -35.45
C THR A 37 17.68 -23.06 -36.90
N ALA A 38 18.70 -22.26 -37.20
CA ALA A 38 18.96 -21.77 -38.55
C ALA A 38 20.42 -22.06 -38.95
N VAL A 39 20.93 -23.25 -38.61
CA VAL A 39 22.30 -23.64 -38.88
C VAL A 39 22.46 -23.88 -40.38
N LEU A 40 23.32 -23.10 -41.03
CA LEU A 40 23.59 -23.26 -42.45
C LEU A 40 24.57 -24.43 -42.69
N ALA A 41 24.33 -25.19 -43.75
CA ALA A 41 25.27 -26.22 -44.20
C ALA A 41 26.62 -25.58 -44.60
N ALA A 42 27.71 -26.16 -44.13
CA ALA A 42 29.06 -25.63 -44.39
C ALA A 42 29.52 -25.81 -45.86
N GLY A 43 28.93 -26.77 -46.56
CA GLY A 43 29.18 -27.08 -47.97
C GLY A 43 27.90 -27.54 -48.68
N ALA A 44 27.98 -27.69 -50.01
CA ALA A 44 26.85 -28.11 -50.85
C ALA A 44 26.62 -29.63 -50.86
N ASP A 45 27.40 -30.39 -50.10
CA ASP A 45 27.34 -31.83 -50.01
C ASP A 45 26.26 -32.32 -49.04
N GLU A 46 25.83 -33.56 -49.23
CA GLU A 46 24.76 -34.19 -48.45
C GLU A 46 25.15 -34.38 -46.97
N VAL A 47 26.45 -34.50 -46.65
CA VAL A 47 26.91 -34.65 -45.26
C VAL A 47 26.76 -33.32 -44.51
N SER A 48 27.18 -32.22 -45.11
CA SER A 48 26.98 -30.87 -44.58
C SER A 48 25.50 -30.54 -44.38
N ALA A 49 24.64 -30.92 -45.33
CA ALA A 49 23.20 -30.74 -45.22
C ALA A 49 22.59 -31.59 -44.08
N ALA A 50 23.02 -32.85 -43.94
CA ALA A 50 22.55 -33.73 -42.87
C ALA A 50 22.97 -33.25 -41.47
N VAL A 51 24.19 -32.71 -41.33
CA VAL A 51 24.69 -32.17 -40.06
C VAL A 51 23.92 -30.91 -39.67
N ALA A 52 23.67 -29.99 -40.60
CA ALA A 52 22.83 -28.80 -40.36
C ALA A 52 21.42 -29.20 -39.90
N ALA A 53 20.78 -30.13 -40.60
CA ALA A 53 19.46 -30.64 -40.24
C ALA A 53 19.42 -31.31 -38.86
N LEU A 54 20.49 -31.99 -38.44
CA LEU A 54 20.59 -32.57 -37.10
C LEU A 54 20.62 -31.48 -36.01
N PHE A 55 21.40 -30.42 -36.20
CA PHE A 55 21.46 -29.31 -35.26
C PHE A 55 20.13 -28.56 -35.19
N ASP A 56 19.46 -28.33 -36.32
CA ASP A 56 18.14 -27.70 -36.35
C ASP A 56 17.11 -28.54 -35.58
N ALA A 57 17.09 -29.86 -35.80
CA ALA A 57 16.21 -30.77 -35.08
C ALA A 57 16.49 -30.78 -33.57
N GLN A 58 17.76 -30.74 -33.17
CA GLN A 58 18.16 -30.67 -31.76
C GLN A 58 17.77 -29.33 -31.12
N GLY A 59 17.94 -28.21 -31.84
CA GLY A 59 17.53 -26.88 -31.40
C GLY A 59 16.02 -26.81 -31.18
N GLN A 60 15.22 -27.34 -32.12
CA GLN A 60 13.76 -27.45 -32.00
C GLN A 60 13.34 -28.30 -30.79
N ALA A 61 13.99 -29.46 -30.58
CA ALA A 61 13.72 -30.33 -29.44
C ALA A 61 14.06 -29.65 -28.10
N TYR A 62 15.17 -28.91 -28.04
CA TYR A 62 15.55 -28.12 -26.88
C TYR A 62 14.52 -27.02 -26.58
N GLN A 63 14.04 -26.29 -27.59
CA GLN A 63 13.03 -25.25 -27.41
C GLN A 63 11.73 -25.81 -26.82
N LEU A 64 11.26 -26.96 -27.32
CA LEU A 64 10.08 -27.62 -26.78
C LEU A 64 10.26 -28.11 -25.33
N LEU A 65 11.44 -28.64 -24.99
CA LEU A 65 11.76 -29.01 -23.62
C LEU A 65 11.83 -27.79 -22.70
N SER A 66 12.42 -26.69 -23.16
CA SER A 66 12.56 -25.45 -22.40
C SER A 66 11.21 -24.81 -22.07
N ALA A 67 10.26 -24.84 -23.02
CA ALA A 67 8.89 -24.40 -22.79
C ALA A 67 8.18 -25.25 -21.73
N ARG A 68 8.40 -26.57 -21.74
CA ARG A 68 7.86 -27.49 -20.73
C ARG A 68 8.47 -27.24 -19.34
N ALA A 69 9.75 -26.93 -19.28
CA ALA A 69 10.43 -26.55 -18.04
C ALA A 69 9.93 -25.21 -17.49
N ALA A 70 9.67 -24.23 -18.37
CA ALA A 70 9.07 -22.95 -17.97
C ALA A 70 7.68 -23.12 -17.37
N ALA A 71 6.81 -23.94 -17.99
CA ALA A 71 5.49 -24.24 -17.45
C ALA A 71 5.54 -24.95 -16.08
N PHE A 72 6.49 -25.87 -15.89
CA PHE A 72 6.72 -26.48 -14.57
C PHE A 72 7.21 -25.45 -13.54
N HIS A 73 8.11 -24.56 -13.94
CA HIS A 73 8.64 -23.51 -13.07
C HIS A 73 7.53 -22.55 -12.61
N GLU A 74 6.61 -22.15 -13.49
CA GLU A 74 5.43 -21.36 -13.12
C GLU A 74 4.53 -22.08 -12.11
N GLN A 75 4.26 -23.37 -12.33
CA GLN A 75 3.48 -24.18 -11.38
C GLN A 75 4.17 -24.31 -10.02
N PHE A 76 5.50 -24.46 -10.01
CA PHE A 76 6.30 -24.51 -8.80
C PHE A 76 6.23 -23.19 -8.03
N LEU A 77 6.37 -22.05 -8.71
CA LEU A 77 6.22 -20.72 -8.10
C LEU A 77 4.81 -20.53 -7.51
N GLN A 78 3.78 -20.93 -8.24
CA GLN A 78 2.40 -20.81 -7.79
C GLN A 78 2.14 -21.65 -6.53
N ALA A 79 2.70 -22.86 -6.48
CA ALA A 79 2.63 -23.71 -5.29
C ALA A 79 3.47 -23.18 -4.12
N LEU A 80 4.66 -22.63 -4.38
CA LEU A 80 5.55 -22.06 -3.36
C LEU A 80 4.91 -20.83 -2.70
N SER A 81 4.40 -19.89 -3.51
CA SER A 81 3.68 -18.71 -3.02
C SER A 81 2.39 -19.09 -2.29
N GLY A 82 1.63 -20.05 -2.82
CA GLY A 82 0.42 -20.57 -2.15
C GLY A 82 0.73 -21.26 -0.81
N GLY A 83 1.84 -21.99 -0.75
CA GLY A 83 2.36 -22.59 0.48
C GLY A 83 2.71 -21.54 1.52
N GLY A 84 3.51 -20.53 1.17
CA GLY A 84 3.86 -19.41 2.05
C GLY A 84 2.63 -18.68 2.60
N ALA A 85 1.66 -18.36 1.74
CA ALA A 85 0.41 -17.71 2.13
C ALA A 85 -0.44 -18.57 3.09
N SER A 86 -0.48 -19.88 2.88
CA SER A 86 -1.26 -20.78 3.77
C SER A 86 -0.65 -20.90 5.16
N TYR A 87 0.68 -20.90 5.29
CA TYR A 87 1.35 -20.85 6.59
C TYR A 87 1.12 -19.51 7.31
N ALA A 88 1.25 -18.38 6.59
CA ALA A 88 0.94 -17.07 7.17
C ALA A 88 -0.53 -16.96 7.62
N ALA A 89 -1.47 -17.49 6.83
CA ALA A 89 -2.88 -17.53 7.20
C ALA A 89 -3.15 -18.44 8.41
N ALA A 90 -2.44 -19.56 8.53
CA ALA A 90 -2.54 -20.45 9.68
C ALA A 90 -2.01 -19.79 10.97
N GLU A 91 -0.91 -19.05 10.89
CA GLU A 91 -0.39 -18.27 12.02
C GLU A 91 -1.38 -17.19 12.47
N ALA A 92 -1.99 -16.46 11.52
CA ALA A 92 -3.03 -15.48 11.82
C ALA A 92 -4.28 -16.13 12.46
N ALA A 93 -4.71 -17.28 11.95
CA ALA A 93 -5.85 -18.02 12.47
C ALA A 93 -5.61 -18.58 13.89
N ALA A 94 -4.36 -18.92 14.23
CA ALA A 94 -4.02 -19.42 15.56
C ALA A 94 -4.13 -18.35 16.67
N VAL A 95 -3.99 -17.08 16.32
CA VAL A 95 -4.05 -15.93 17.27
C VAL A 95 -5.49 -15.41 17.45
N SER A 96 -6.35 -15.61 16.45
CA SER A 96 -7.71 -15.06 16.41
C SER A 96 -8.59 -15.45 17.63
N PRO A 97 -8.64 -16.72 18.09
CA PRO A 97 -9.49 -17.11 19.22
C PRO A 97 -9.09 -16.44 20.55
N LEU A 98 -7.81 -16.11 20.73
CA LEU A 98 -7.33 -15.43 21.93
C LEU A 98 -7.72 -13.95 21.91
N LEU A 99 -7.57 -13.30 20.76
CA LEU A 99 -8.00 -11.91 20.58
C LEU A 99 -9.51 -11.76 20.76
N ASP A 100 -10.30 -12.67 20.21
CA ASP A 100 -11.75 -12.67 20.37
C ASP A 100 -12.16 -12.81 21.84
N ALA A 101 -11.50 -13.71 22.59
CA ALA A 101 -11.75 -13.88 24.01
C ALA A 101 -11.38 -12.63 24.85
N ILE A 102 -10.27 -11.96 24.51
CA ILE A 102 -9.84 -10.71 25.17
C ILE A 102 -10.80 -9.56 24.82
N ASN A 103 -11.24 -9.48 23.57
CA ASN A 103 -12.08 -8.41 23.07
C ASN A 103 -13.54 -8.54 23.49
N ALA A 104 -14.06 -9.77 23.64
CA ALA A 104 -15.48 -10.03 23.84
C ALA A 104 -16.14 -9.19 24.96
N PRO A 105 -15.54 -9.03 26.17
CA PRO A 105 -16.14 -8.22 27.21
C PRO A 105 -16.25 -6.73 26.84
N VAL A 106 -15.21 -6.17 26.21
CA VAL A 106 -15.15 -4.76 25.85
C VAL A 106 -16.00 -4.47 24.61
N LEU A 107 -16.01 -5.38 23.64
CA LEU A 107 -16.86 -5.31 22.46
C LEU A 107 -18.34 -5.37 22.86
N ALA A 108 -18.71 -6.27 23.77
CA ALA A 108 -20.09 -6.35 24.29
C ALA A 108 -20.49 -5.09 25.08
N ALA A 109 -19.55 -4.47 25.81
CA ALA A 109 -19.83 -3.29 26.63
C ALA A 109 -19.84 -1.97 25.84
N THR A 110 -19.01 -1.85 24.80
CA THR A 110 -18.73 -0.55 24.13
C THR A 110 -19.03 -0.56 22.64
N GLY A 111 -19.30 -1.72 22.03
CA GLY A 111 -19.44 -1.87 20.58
C GLY A 111 -18.12 -1.77 19.82
N ARG A 112 -16.98 -1.71 20.50
CA ARG A 112 -15.65 -1.61 19.89
C ARG A 112 -14.65 -2.54 20.60
N PRO A 113 -13.77 -3.25 19.87
CA PRO A 113 -12.81 -4.16 20.50
C PRO A 113 -11.83 -3.42 21.40
N LEU A 114 -11.24 -4.13 22.36
CA LEU A 114 -10.17 -3.58 23.19
C LEU A 114 -8.89 -3.45 22.38
N ILE A 115 -8.51 -4.48 21.63
CA ILE A 115 -7.30 -4.57 20.82
C ILE A 115 -7.57 -5.02 19.39
N GLY A 116 -6.73 -4.59 18.47
CA GLY A 116 -6.74 -5.02 17.07
C GLY A 116 -7.00 -3.88 16.09
N ASN A 117 -6.66 -4.13 14.84
CA ASN A 117 -6.87 -3.17 13.77
C ASN A 117 -8.35 -3.03 13.43
N GLY A 118 -8.71 -1.88 12.88
CA GLY A 118 -10.01 -1.65 12.28
C GLY A 118 -10.19 -2.47 11.01
N ALA A 119 -11.43 -2.88 10.74
CA ALA A 119 -11.76 -3.59 9.51
C ALA A 119 -11.68 -2.64 8.32
N ASN A 120 -11.10 -3.07 7.20
CA ASN A 120 -11.12 -2.26 5.98
C ASN A 120 -12.54 -2.19 5.42
N GLY A 121 -12.87 -1.06 4.81
CA GLY A 121 -14.07 -0.90 4.00
C GLY A 121 -14.08 -1.86 2.82
N ALA A 122 -15.27 -2.34 2.45
CA ALA A 122 -15.41 -3.26 1.33
C ALA A 122 -15.00 -2.58 0.00
N PRO A 123 -14.12 -3.20 -0.82
CA PRO A 123 -13.72 -2.62 -2.09
C PRO A 123 -14.90 -2.42 -3.04
N GLY A 124 -14.96 -1.27 -3.70
CA GLY A 124 -16.00 -0.95 -4.69
C GLY A 124 -17.31 -0.46 -4.10
N THR A 125 -17.46 -0.38 -2.78
CA THR A 125 -18.69 0.08 -2.12
C THR A 125 -18.60 1.49 -1.56
N GLY A 126 -17.39 2.06 -1.45
CA GLY A 126 -17.17 3.32 -0.74
C GLY A 126 -17.44 3.21 0.77
N ALA A 127 -17.37 2.00 1.34
CA ALA A 127 -17.61 1.83 2.77
C ALA A 127 -16.40 2.33 3.56
N ASP A 128 -16.65 2.96 4.70
CA ASP A 128 -15.58 3.44 5.58
C ASP A 128 -14.80 2.29 6.19
N GLY A 129 -13.53 2.56 6.50
CA GLY A 129 -12.72 1.75 7.36
C GLY A 129 -13.19 1.87 8.81
N GLY A 130 -13.30 0.73 9.48
CA GLY A 130 -13.59 0.67 10.91
C GLY A 130 -12.46 1.30 11.73
N ALA A 131 -12.81 1.89 12.87
CA ALA A 131 -11.82 2.29 13.86
C ALA A 131 -11.08 1.07 14.43
N ALA A 132 -9.83 1.28 14.85
CA ALA A 132 -9.09 0.33 15.65
C ALA A 132 -9.77 0.02 16.99
N GLY A 133 -9.25 -1.00 17.68
CA GLY A 133 -9.54 -1.22 19.09
C GLY A 133 -9.18 -0.01 19.95
N TRP A 134 -9.76 0.05 21.15
CA TRP A 134 -9.48 1.12 22.11
C TRP A 134 -7.99 1.28 22.41
N LEU A 135 -7.28 0.16 22.50
CA LEU A 135 -5.86 0.02 22.72
C LEU A 135 -5.26 -0.72 21.52
N ILE A 136 -4.04 -0.37 21.12
CA ILE A 136 -3.18 -1.05 20.13
C ILE A 136 -3.94 -1.54 18.88
N GLY A 137 -3.79 -0.80 17.80
CA GLY A 137 -4.26 -1.19 16.48
C GLY A 137 -4.36 0.00 15.54
N ASN A 138 -4.20 -0.22 14.26
CA ASN A 138 -4.37 0.80 13.23
C ASN A 138 -5.83 0.87 12.78
N GLY A 139 -6.27 2.03 12.33
CA GLY A 139 -7.56 2.16 11.66
C GLY A 139 -7.60 1.35 10.37
N GLY A 140 -8.79 0.86 10.00
CA GLY A 140 -8.99 0.19 8.72
C GLY A 140 -8.97 1.19 7.57
N ALA A 141 -8.48 0.78 6.40
CA ALA A 141 -8.56 1.62 5.20
C ALA A 141 -10.00 1.72 4.69
N GLY A 142 -10.37 2.87 4.13
CA GLY A 142 -11.62 3.08 3.42
C GLY A 142 -11.69 2.28 2.13
N GLY A 143 -12.88 1.77 1.80
CA GLY A 143 -13.15 1.04 0.57
C GLY A 143 -13.20 1.98 -0.63
N ALA A 144 -12.67 1.56 -1.78
CA ALA A 144 -12.85 2.31 -3.02
C ALA A 144 -14.34 2.45 -3.37
N GLY A 145 -14.75 3.60 -3.92
CA GLY A 145 -16.14 3.95 -4.23
C GLY A 145 -16.76 3.26 -5.45
N GLY A 146 -16.01 2.41 -6.15
CA GLY A 146 -16.44 1.84 -7.42
C GLY A 146 -16.51 2.91 -8.52
N LEU A 147 -17.45 2.77 -9.46
CA LEU A 147 -17.48 3.63 -10.65
C LEU A 147 -17.95 5.05 -10.35
N PHE A 148 -18.97 5.21 -9.51
CA PHE A 148 -19.63 6.49 -9.23
C PHE A 148 -19.79 6.80 -7.74
N GLY A 149 -19.42 5.89 -6.84
CA GLY A 149 -19.40 6.15 -5.41
C GLY A 149 -18.13 6.89 -5.01
N ALA A 150 -18.23 7.70 -3.95
CA ALA A 150 -17.05 8.25 -3.30
C ALA A 150 -16.26 7.13 -2.60
N GLY A 151 -14.96 7.34 -2.42
CA GLY A 151 -14.18 6.50 -1.52
C GLY A 151 -14.71 6.61 -0.09
N GLY A 152 -14.65 5.51 0.66
CA GLY A 152 -14.98 5.55 2.09
C GLY A 152 -13.85 6.17 2.90
N ASP A 153 -14.17 6.68 4.07
CA ASP A 153 -13.17 7.30 4.95
C ASP A 153 -12.30 6.24 5.61
N GLY A 154 -11.09 6.62 6.01
CA GLY A 154 -10.20 5.81 6.81
C GLY A 154 -10.62 5.77 8.29
N GLY A 155 -10.39 4.63 8.92
CA GLY A 155 -10.67 4.42 10.34
C GLY A 155 -9.67 5.13 11.26
N VAL A 156 -10.09 5.47 12.47
CA VAL A 156 -9.20 6.07 13.48
C VAL A 156 -8.27 5.02 14.11
N GLY A 157 -7.02 5.38 14.35
CA GLY A 157 -6.02 4.57 15.05
C GLY A 157 -6.27 4.45 16.56
N GLY A 158 -5.82 3.36 17.16
CA GLY A 158 -6.00 3.04 18.58
C GLY A 158 -4.95 3.71 19.47
N PHE A 159 -5.27 3.86 20.76
CA PHE A 159 -4.32 4.35 21.75
C PHE A 159 -3.15 3.37 21.95
N GLY A 160 -1.95 3.81 22.34
CA GLY A 160 -0.85 2.87 22.62
C GLY A 160 0.37 3.49 23.28
N THR A 161 1.44 2.71 23.46
CA THR A 161 2.77 3.27 23.75
C THR A 161 3.33 3.93 22.50
N PHE A 162 3.32 3.17 21.41
CA PHE A 162 3.28 3.63 20.04
C PHE A 162 1.84 3.48 19.59
N ALA A 163 1.17 4.59 19.35
CA ALA A 163 -0.23 4.54 18.97
C ALA A 163 -0.39 3.99 17.56
N GLY A 164 -1.58 3.49 17.26
CA GLY A 164 -1.89 3.04 15.91
C GLY A 164 -2.14 4.19 14.96
N ASN A 165 -1.81 3.98 13.70
CA ASN A 165 -2.04 4.95 12.63
C ASN A 165 -3.53 4.97 12.25
N GLY A 166 -3.98 6.09 11.70
CA GLY A 166 -5.25 6.13 10.97
C GLY A 166 -5.17 5.30 9.69
N GLY A 167 -6.32 4.78 9.26
CA GLY A 167 -6.44 4.12 7.97
C GLY A 167 -6.48 5.13 6.83
N ASP A 168 -6.02 4.74 5.65
CA ASP A 168 -6.10 5.59 4.46
C ASP A 168 -7.55 5.69 3.97
N GLY A 169 -7.90 6.81 3.34
CA GLY A 169 -9.17 6.98 2.65
C GLY A 169 -9.22 6.18 1.34
N GLY A 170 -10.42 5.71 0.98
CA GLY A 170 -10.67 4.98 -0.26
C GLY A 170 -10.60 5.89 -1.48
N THR A 171 -10.31 5.33 -2.65
CA THR A 171 -10.32 6.09 -3.90
C THR A 171 -11.71 6.26 -4.49
N GLY A 172 -11.97 7.38 -5.15
CA GLY A 172 -13.14 7.60 -6.01
C GLY A 172 -12.73 7.57 -7.48
N LEU A 173 -13.47 6.88 -8.35
CA LEU A 173 -13.16 6.90 -9.79
C LEU A 173 -13.76 8.14 -10.46
N PHE A 174 -15.08 8.29 -10.49
CA PHE A 174 -15.74 9.52 -10.97
C PHE A 174 -16.42 10.31 -9.85
N ALA A 175 -15.86 10.21 -8.65
CA ALA A 175 -16.34 10.82 -7.43
C ALA A 175 -15.12 11.20 -6.55
N ALA A 176 -15.39 11.83 -5.41
CA ALA A 176 -14.34 12.18 -4.47
C ALA A 176 -13.65 10.94 -3.86
N GLY A 177 -12.39 11.08 -3.48
CA GLY A 177 -11.77 10.15 -2.54
C GLY A 177 -12.32 10.36 -1.13
N GLY A 178 -12.18 9.34 -0.28
CA GLY A 178 -12.53 9.42 1.13
C GLY A 178 -11.42 10.06 1.95
N ASP A 179 -11.74 10.58 3.13
CA ASP A 179 -10.76 11.21 4.01
C ASP A 179 -9.88 10.16 4.69
N GLY A 180 -8.65 10.53 5.04
CA GLY A 180 -7.78 9.71 5.87
C GLY A 180 -8.22 9.71 7.32
N GLY A 181 -8.10 8.57 8.00
CA GLY A 181 -8.42 8.44 9.42
C GLY A 181 -7.39 9.14 10.31
N ALA A 182 -7.81 9.61 11.48
CA ALA A 182 -6.89 10.18 12.46
C ALA A 182 -5.97 9.11 13.08
N GLY A 183 -4.73 9.48 13.37
CA GLY A 183 -3.82 8.67 14.19
C GLY A 183 -4.25 8.63 15.66
N GLY A 184 -3.94 7.53 16.34
CA GLY A 184 -4.25 7.35 17.77
C GLY A 184 -3.31 8.14 18.68
N SER A 185 -3.72 8.37 19.93
CA SER A 185 -2.85 8.99 20.93
C SER A 185 -1.87 7.99 21.55
N GLY A 186 -0.62 8.41 21.77
CA GLY A 186 0.44 7.55 22.27
C GLY A 186 1.12 8.04 23.54
N LEU A 187 1.53 7.12 24.42
CA LEU A 187 2.34 7.45 25.60
C LEU A 187 3.76 7.88 25.24
N THR A 188 4.28 7.43 24.09
CA THR A 188 5.60 7.78 23.58
C THR A 188 5.48 8.43 22.22
N GLN A 189 4.80 7.79 21.27
CA GLN A 189 4.60 8.33 19.94
C GLN A 189 3.12 8.25 19.55
N GLY A 190 2.56 9.38 19.14
CA GLY A 190 1.24 9.42 18.53
C GLY A 190 1.27 8.76 17.15
N GLY A 191 0.16 8.14 16.76
CA GLY A 191 0.04 7.46 15.48
C GLY A 191 -0.05 8.47 14.34
N ASP A 192 0.41 8.09 13.17
CA ASP A 192 0.28 8.94 11.99
C ASP A 192 -1.17 8.97 11.50
N GLY A 193 -1.58 10.10 10.94
CA GLY A 193 -2.84 10.19 10.21
C GLY A 193 -2.78 9.44 8.89
N GLY A 194 -3.90 8.84 8.49
CA GLY A 194 -4.04 8.16 7.21
C GLY A 194 -4.03 9.13 6.04
N ILE A 195 -3.61 8.66 4.87
CA ILE A 195 -3.60 9.46 3.64
C ILE A 195 -5.03 9.60 3.12
N GLY A 196 -5.39 10.78 2.64
CA GLY A 196 -6.65 11.03 1.94
C GLY A 196 -6.71 10.30 0.60
N GLY A 197 -7.87 9.74 0.28
CA GLY A 197 -8.11 9.01 -0.96
C GLY A 197 -8.03 9.90 -2.19
N ALA A 198 -7.47 9.39 -3.28
CA ALA A 198 -7.43 10.11 -4.56
C ALA A 198 -8.75 10.01 -5.32
N ALA A 199 -9.07 11.06 -6.10
CA ALA A 199 -10.02 10.98 -7.20
C ALA A 199 -9.26 10.63 -8.50
N LEU A 200 -9.61 9.50 -9.13
CA LEU A 200 -8.80 8.90 -10.20
C LEU A 200 -9.29 9.20 -11.63
N GLY A 201 -10.53 9.64 -11.79
CA GLY A 201 -11.17 9.84 -13.09
C GLY A 201 -11.24 11.31 -13.50
N LEU A 202 -12.19 11.65 -14.37
CA LEU A 202 -12.28 12.99 -14.95
C LEU A 202 -12.71 14.06 -13.94
N PHE A 203 -13.48 13.67 -12.93
CA PHE A 203 -14.04 14.56 -11.93
C PHE A 203 -13.85 13.99 -10.54
N GLY A 204 -13.73 14.85 -9.54
CA GLY A 204 -13.72 14.49 -8.13
C GLY A 204 -12.63 15.22 -7.36
N ALA A 205 -12.90 15.55 -6.10
CA ALA A 205 -11.90 16.09 -5.20
C ALA A 205 -11.11 14.95 -4.53
N GLY A 206 -9.85 15.20 -4.22
CA GLY A 206 -9.13 14.33 -3.30
C GLY A 206 -9.68 14.45 -1.88
N GLY A 207 -9.63 13.35 -1.12
CA GLY A 207 -9.97 13.36 0.30
C GLY A 207 -8.90 14.05 1.13
N ALA A 208 -9.27 14.61 2.28
CA ALA A 208 -8.32 15.21 3.20
C ALA A 208 -7.44 14.14 3.87
N GLY A 209 -6.22 14.50 4.23
CA GLY A 209 -5.36 13.67 5.06
C GLY A 209 -5.81 13.68 6.52
N GLY A 210 -5.67 12.55 7.19
CA GLY A 210 -5.99 12.40 8.61
C GLY A 210 -5.03 13.17 9.51
N THR A 211 -5.49 13.65 10.66
CA THR A 211 -4.61 14.29 11.64
C THR A 211 -3.70 13.27 12.32
N GLY A 212 -2.45 13.63 12.58
CA GLY A 212 -1.56 12.88 13.44
C GLY A 212 -2.03 12.89 14.90
N GLY A 213 -1.80 11.79 15.60
CA GLY A 213 -2.18 11.63 16.99
C GLY A 213 -1.22 12.32 17.96
N GLU A 214 -1.73 12.69 19.13
CA GLU A 214 -0.87 13.21 20.20
C GLU A 214 0.11 12.15 20.71
N GLY A 215 1.32 12.54 21.06
CA GLY A 215 2.32 11.64 21.64
C GLY A 215 2.95 12.19 22.90
N GLY A 216 3.31 11.32 23.83
CA GLY A 216 4.03 11.75 25.04
C GLY A 216 5.41 12.33 24.73
N LEU A 217 6.17 11.75 23.79
CA LEU A 217 7.47 12.25 23.34
C LEU A 217 7.44 12.74 21.89
N PHE A 218 6.70 12.10 20.99
CA PHE A 218 6.65 12.50 19.59
C PHE A 218 5.22 12.53 19.10
N GLY A 219 4.75 13.69 18.63
CA GLY A 219 3.48 13.75 17.92
C GLY A 219 3.53 12.94 16.63
N GLY A 220 2.41 12.31 16.25
CA GLY A 220 2.28 11.60 14.99
C GLY A 220 2.24 12.57 13.80
N ALA A 221 2.70 12.15 12.63
CA ALA A 221 2.60 12.96 11.43
C ALA A 221 1.13 13.05 10.94
N GLY A 222 0.75 14.17 10.35
CA GLY A 222 -0.49 14.28 9.60
C GLY A 222 -0.38 13.56 8.26
N GLY A 223 -1.48 12.97 7.81
CA GLY A 223 -1.59 12.29 6.53
C GLY A 223 -1.60 13.28 5.36
N MET A 224 -1.12 12.85 4.21
CA MET A 224 -1.20 13.67 2.99
C MET A 224 -2.65 13.75 2.49
N GLY A 225 -3.04 14.86 1.88
CA GLY A 225 -4.28 14.96 1.13
C GLY A 225 -4.22 14.19 -0.19
N GLY A 226 -5.37 13.72 -0.65
CA GLY A 226 -5.53 13.01 -1.91
C GLY A 226 -5.46 13.95 -3.12
N SER A 227 -5.02 13.42 -4.26
CA SER A 227 -5.03 14.17 -5.51
C SER A 227 -6.44 14.26 -6.11
N ALA A 228 -6.70 15.34 -6.85
CA ALA A 228 -7.94 15.55 -7.58
C ALA A 228 -8.05 14.69 -8.86
N GLY A 229 -9.27 14.66 -9.42
CA GLY A 229 -9.53 14.13 -10.75
C GLY A 229 -8.89 14.96 -11.87
N MET A 230 -8.77 14.36 -13.06
CA MET A 230 -7.98 14.88 -14.18
C MET A 230 -8.48 16.21 -14.75
N LEU A 231 -9.80 16.43 -14.80
CA LEU A 231 -10.39 17.62 -15.43
C LEU A 231 -10.84 18.62 -14.37
N PHE A 232 -11.81 18.24 -13.53
CA PHE A 232 -12.33 19.10 -12.48
C PHE A 232 -12.17 18.45 -11.11
N GLY A 233 -11.57 19.19 -10.19
CA GLY A 233 -11.48 18.77 -8.79
C GLY A 233 -10.40 19.52 -8.05
N ASN A 234 -10.60 19.67 -6.74
CA ASN A 234 -9.58 20.22 -5.86
C ASN A 234 -8.77 19.08 -5.24
N GLY A 235 -7.50 19.32 -4.98
CA GLY A 235 -6.73 18.44 -4.12
C GLY A 235 -7.25 18.49 -2.68
N GLY A 236 -7.10 17.39 -1.95
CA GLY A 236 -7.48 17.32 -0.54
C GLY A 236 -6.49 18.05 0.36
N ASP A 237 -6.93 18.62 1.46
CA ASP A 237 -6.04 19.24 2.44
C ASP A 237 -5.15 18.18 3.13
N GLY A 238 -3.93 18.54 3.50
CA GLY A 238 -3.07 17.72 4.33
C GLY A 238 -3.50 17.77 5.80
N GLY A 239 -3.36 16.64 6.49
CA GLY A 239 -3.68 16.53 7.91
C GLY A 239 -2.69 17.28 8.79
N ALA A 240 -3.15 17.85 9.90
CA ALA A 240 -2.25 18.46 10.88
C ALA A 240 -1.40 17.39 11.59
N GLY A 241 -0.16 17.74 11.96
CA GLY A 241 0.67 16.92 12.83
C GLY A 241 0.19 16.94 14.27
N GLY A 242 0.39 15.83 14.98
CA GLY A 242 0.00 15.66 16.37
C GLY A 242 0.90 16.42 17.33
N ASN A 243 0.37 16.80 18.48
CA ASN A 243 1.15 17.48 19.50
C ASN A 243 1.99 16.51 20.32
N ASN A 244 3.06 17.04 20.90
CA ASN A 244 3.78 16.40 21.98
C ASN A 244 3.26 16.91 23.33
N ASN A 245 2.97 15.99 24.25
CA ASN A 245 2.38 16.31 25.55
C ASN A 245 3.43 16.34 26.68
N SER A 246 4.73 16.40 26.36
CA SER A 246 5.81 16.53 27.34
C SER A 246 6.67 17.78 27.11
N GLY A 247 7.54 18.11 28.06
CA GLY A 247 8.52 19.18 27.86
C GLY A 247 9.73 18.77 27.00
N PHE A 248 9.82 17.51 26.58
CA PHE A 248 11.10 16.89 26.17
C PHE A 248 11.09 16.28 24.77
N GLY A 249 10.07 16.55 23.96
CA GLY A 249 9.99 15.99 22.62
C GLY A 249 9.38 16.93 21.59
N THR A 250 9.18 16.43 20.37
CA THR A 250 8.79 17.26 19.22
C THR A 250 7.36 16.99 18.78
N GLY A 251 6.72 18.02 18.22
CA GLY A 251 5.46 17.83 17.53
C GLY A 251 5.63 17.03 16.24
N GLY A 252 4.53 16.46 15.74
CA GLY A 252 4.48 15.76 14.47
C GLY A 252 4.46 16.72 13.29
N SER A 253 4.98 16.29 12.13
CA SER A 253 4.88 17.08 10.90
C SER A 253 3.44 17.13 10.38
N GLY A 254 3.05 18.25 9.79
CA GLY A 254 1.84 18.32 8.98
C GLY A 254 1.99 17.57 7.65
N GLY A 255 0.90 17.02 7.16
CA GLY A 255 0.83 16.35 5.87
C GLY A 255 0.78 17.35 4.71
N LYS A 256 1.25 16.93 3.53
CA LYS A 256 1.13 17.78 2.33
C LYS A 256 -0.32 17.84 1.85
N GLY A 257 -0.71 18.99 1.30
CA GLY A 257 -1.93 19.09 0.51
C GLY A 257 -1.80 18.29 -0.79
N GLY A 258 -2.93 17.81 -1.29
CA GLY A 258 -3.03 17.11 -2.57
C GLY A 258 -3.08 18.08 -3.75
N ASP A 259 -2.65 17.61 -4.91
CA ASP A 259 -2.62 18.42 -6.13
C ASP A 259 -3.96 18.37 -6.87
N ALA A 260 -4.31 19.47 -7.52
CA ALA A 260 -5.26 19.50 -8.63
C ALA A 260 -4.55 19.18 -9.96
N VAL A 261 -5.32 19.01 -11.04
CA VAL A 261 -4.75 18.65 -12.37
C VAL A 261 -4.99 19.73 -13.41
N LEU A 262 -6.22 19.87 -13.93
CA LEU A 262 -6.52 20.81 -15.02
C LEU A 262 -7.30 22.03 -14.53
N ILE A 263 -8.43 21.81 -13.85
CA ILE A 263 -9.25 22.86 -13.24
C ILE A 263 -9.56 22.49 -11.79
N GLY A 264 -9.13 23.34 -10.85
CA GLY A 264 -9.38 23.21 -9.42
C GLY A 264 -8.18 23.66 -8.60
N ASN A 265 -8.38 23.88 -7.31
CA ASN A 265 -7.34 24.36 -6.41
C ASN A 265 -6.53 23.22 -5.82
N GLY A 266 -5.26 23.46 -5.53
CA GLY A 266 -4.47 22.57 -4.68
C GLY A 266 -5.01 22.57 -3.24
N GLY A 267 -4.81 21.47 -2.53
CA GLY A 267 -5.13 21.37 -1.11
C GLY A 267 -4.10 22.13 -0.26
N ASN A 268 -4.51 22.62 0.90
CA ASN A 268 -3.60 23.25 1.84
C ASN A 268 -2.70 22.20 2.51
N GLY A 269 -1.49 22.59 2.86
CA GLY A 269 -0.63 21.80 3.75
C GLY A 269 -1.17 21.80 5.19
N GLY A 270 -0.98 20.70 5.89
CA GLY A 270 -1.33 20.55 7.29
C GLY A 270 -0.39 21.33 8.20
N ASN A 271 -0.92 21.86 9.29
CA ASN A 271 -0.09 22.53 10.30
C ASN A 271 0.84 21.53 11.00
N ALA A 272 2.01 21.99 11.43
CA ALA A 272 2.85 21.22 12.32
C ALA A 272 2.22 21.10 13.72
N GLY A 273 2.47 19.97 14.37
CA GLY A 273 2.20 19.81 15.79
C GLY A 273 3.18 20.59 16.66
N SER A 274 2.73 20.96 17.85
CA SER A 274 3.58 21.60 18.87
C SER A 274 4.39 20.56 19.65
N GLY A 275 5.56 20.94 20.18
CA GLY A 275 6.32 20.09 21.10
C GLY A 275 7.32 20.88 21.95
N GLY A 276 7.60 20.38 23.14
CA GLY A 276 8.43 21.07 24.14
C GLY A 276 9.88 21.36 23.69
N VAL A 277 10.43 20.55 22.80
CA VAL A 277 11.78 20.73 22.22
C VAL A 277 11.72 21.40 20.85
N GLY A 278 10.58 21.36 20.17
CA GLY A 278 10.34 22.02 18.90
C GLY A 278 9.06 21.53 18.22
N PRO A 279 8.44 22.36 17.36
CA PRO A 279 7.31 21.90 16.56
C PRO A 279 7.76 20.89 15.50
N GLY A 280 6.79 20.20 14.90
CA GLY A 280 7.04 19.46 13.67
C GLY A 280 7.29 20.40 12.48
N ILE A 281 7.42 19.80 11.29
CA ILE A 281 7.53 20.54 10.04
C ILE A 281 6.14 20.78 9.47
N ALA A 282 5.85 21.99 9.02
CA ALA A 282 4.59 22.29 8.33
C ALA A 282 4.48 21.52 7.00
N GLY A 283 3.27 21.11 6.66
CA GLY A 283 2.96 20.48 5.39
C GLY A 283 3.11 21.45 4.23
N ALA A 284 3.63 20.96 3.10
CA ALA A 284 3.65 21.75 1.87
C ALA A 284 2.24 21.88 1.29
N ALA A 285 2.00 22.98 0.58
CA ALA A 285 0.82 23.16 -0.25
C ALA A 285 0.77 22.13 -1.39
N GLY A 286 -0.45 21.80 -1.83
CA GLY A 286 -0.70 21.17 -3.11
C GLY A 286 -0.76 22.18 -4.25
N ILE A 287 -0.49 21.72 -5.47
CA ILE A 287 -0.44 22.55 -6.68
C ILE A 287 -1.84 22.72 -7.26
N GLY A 288 -2.17 23.92 -7.72
CA GLY A 288 -3.40 24.25 -8.45
C GLY A 288 -3.47 23.69 -9.86
N GLY A 289 -4.66 23.71 -10.46
CA GLY A 289 -4.91 23.21 -11.80
C GLY A 289 -4.17 24.02 -12.86
N LEU A 290 -3.64 23.32 -13.86
CA LEU A 290 -2.83 23.91 -14.95
C LEU A 290 -3.52 25.06 -15.69
N LEU A 291 -4.85 25.00 -15.84
CA LEU A 291 -5.62 26.00 -16.59
C LEU A 291 -6.27 27.04 -15.66
N ILE A 292 -6.95 26.57 -14.61
CA ILE A 292 -7.61 27.42 -13.61
C ILE A 292 -7.47 26.74 -12.25
N GLY A 293 -6.89 27.44 -11.28
CA GLY A 293 -6.74 26.93 -9.93
C GLY A 293 -5.63 27.66 -9.19
N GLU A 294 -5.85 27.92 -7.91
CA GLU A 294 -4.79 28.44 -7.03
C GLU A 294 -4.06 27.27 -6.37
N ASP A 295 -2.77 27.47 -6.11
CA ASP A 295 -2.01 26.59 -5.21
C ASP A 295 -2.61 26.68 -3.79
N GLY A 296 -2.49 25.59 -3.04
CA GLY A 296 -2.83 25.60 -1.62
C GLY A 296 -1.90 26.51 -0.82
N MET A 297 -2.24 26.75 0.45
CA MET A 297 -1.34 27.39 1.39
C MET A 297 -0.45 26.35 2.07
N GLU A 298 0.79 26.73 2.39
CA GLU A 298 1.61 25.92 3.29
C GLU A 298 1.01 25.87 4.69
N GLY A 299 1.26 24.78 5.40
CA GLY A 299 0.88 24.64 6.80
C GLY A 299 1.62 25.65 7.68
N LEU A 300 1.06 25.88 8.87
CA LEU A 300 1.66 26.75 9.87
C LEU A 300 2.48 25.97 10.89
N THR A 301 3.54 26.59 11.42
CA THR A 301 4.29 26.10 12.58
C THR A 301 3.83 26.85 13.84
N PRO A 302 3.42 26.14 14.91
CA PRO A 302 2.99 26.74 16.17
C PRO A 302 4.15 27.26 17.04
#